data_AF-A0A0C3EH91-F1
#
_entry.id   AF-A0A0C3EH91-F1
#
_cell.length_a   1.000
_cell.length_b   1.000
_cell.length_c   1.000
_cell.angle_alpha   90.00
_cell.angle_beta   90.00
_cell.angle_gamma   90.00
#
_symmetry.space_group_name_H-M   'P 1'
#
loop_
_entity.id
_entity.type
_entity.pdbx_description
1 polymer ?
#
loop_
_entity_poly.entity_id
_entity_poly.type
_entity_poly.pdbx_seq_one_letter_code
_entity_poly.pdbx_strand_id
1 'polypeptide(L)'
;MATTDTVFVDSIQLPAAISTDCWGRPKPQQVLASVYLHLKPSFLDACGTSDDVTDSVHYGHLTKAVSALVDEKARSGVHYVDVHALIGDVTRAAFELVGESADAVRVVVDLPKQILLASGFSVEVTTPKVGESDASEADKAGETASGIVAATTVVRVKDLVLPVLIGVNPPERLARQRVITNIMFSERPSHTSSAHPEPRQSEIDYPEIVQRLYQLIMDSSYLTLEKLVLELCRACLRATPSFVDTVTVRCEKPSAIAFAHASGVEMTRRREAGL
;
A
#
# COMPACT_ATOMS: atom_id res chain seq x y z
N MET A 1 0.96 9.45 -13.23
CA MET A 1 2.03 10.09 -12.44
C MET A 1 2.94 10.79 -13.42
N ALA A 2 3.31 12.04 -13.15
CA ALA A 2 4.41 12.67 -13.87
C ALA A 2 5.66 11.79 -13.68
N THR A 3 6.43 11.58 -14.74
CA THR A 3 7.71 10.85 -14.66
C THR A 3 8.67 11.69 -13.83
N THR A 4 8.99 11.20 -12.63
CA THR A 4 9.97 11.81 -11.74
C THR A 4 11.14 10.87 -11.52
N ASP A 5 12.33 11.43 -11.52
CA ASP A 5 13.56 10.70 -11.21
C ASP A 5 13.49 10.17 -9.79
N THR A 6 13.91 8.92 -9.60
CA THR A 6 13.73 8.22 -8.32
C THR A 6 15.04 7.64 -7.82
N VAL A 7 15.44 8.01 -6.61
CA VAL A 7 16.45 7.28 -5.83
C VAL A 7 15.73 6.37 -4.85
N PHE A 8 16.10 5.10 -4.78
CA PHE A 8 15.39 4.15 -3.93
C PHE A 8 16.33 3.27 -3.10
N VAL A 9 15.84 2.87 -1.94
CA VAL A 9 16.40 1.82 -1.10
C VAL A 9 15.32 0.77 -0.94
N ASP A 10 15.59 -0.44 -1.40
CA ASP A 10 14.61 -1.51 -1.39
C ASP A 10 14.85 -2.48 -0.22
N SER A 11 13.76 -2.94 0.40
CA SER A 11 13.72 -4.07 1.33
C SER A 11 14.65 -3.94 2.55
N ILE A 12 14.66 -2.78 3.23
CA ILE A 12 15.36 -2.59 4.50
C ILE A 12 14.68 -3.47 5.57
N GLN A 13 15.46 -4.37 6.18
CA GLN A 13 14.98 -5.21 7.28
C GLN A 13 14.95 -4.41 8.58
N LEU A 14 13.76 -4.25 9.15
CA LEU A 14 13.55 -3.49 10.37
C LEU A 14 12.91 -4.38 11.45
N PRO A 15 13.44 -4.42 12.68
CA PRO A 15 12.85 -5.17 13.79
C PRO A 15 11.73 -4.35 14.46
N ALA A 16 10.72 -3.94 13.69
CA ALA A 16 9.62 -3.14 14.22
C ALA A 16 8.55 -4.04 14.86
N ALA A 17 8.11 -3.67 16.06
CA ALA A 17 6.91 -4.22 16.66
C ALA A 17 5.71 -3.40 16.17
N ILE A 18 5.12 -3.84 15.06
CA ILE A 18 3.91 -3.25 14.47
C ILE A 18 2.77 -4.23 14.69
N SER A 19 1.72 -3.73 15.34
CA SER A 19 0.46 -4.44 15.59
C SER A 19 0.64 -5.86 16.17
N THR A 20 -0.40 -6.68 16.08
CA THR A 20 -0.39 -8.08 16.44
C THR A 20 -0.05 -8.95 15.23
N ASP A 21 0.61 -10.09 15.47
CA ASP A 21 0.85 -11.11 14.46
C ASP A 21 -0.47 -11.76 13.98
N CYS A 22 -0.40 -12.65 12.99
CA CYS A 22 -1.57 -13.43 12.51
C CYS A 22 -2.25 -14.30 13.58
N TRP A 23 -1.72 -14.39 14.80
CA TRP A 23 -2.30 -15.09 15.95
C TRP A 23 -2.74 -14.13 17.08
N GLY A 24 -2.73 -12.83 16.84
CA GLY A 24 -3.14 -11.81 17.82
C GLY A 24 -2.08 -11.49 18.87
N ARG A 25 -0.82 -11.92 18.70
CA ARG A 25 0.25 -11.72 19.69
C ARG A 25 1.07 -10.47 19.34
N PRO A 26 1.35 -9.58 20.30
CA PRO A 26 2.25 -8.46 20.10
C PRO A 26 3.70 -8.97 20.16
N LYS A 27 4.22 -9.46 19.03
CA LYS A 27 5.62 -9.90 18.91
C LYS A 27 6.32 -9.06 17.85
N PRO A 28 7.56 -8.57 18.12
CA PRO A 28 8.37 -7.95 17.09
C PRO A 28 8.51 -8.89 15.89
N GLN A 29 8.13 -8.40 14.71
CA GLN A 29 8.29 -9.12 13.44
C GLN A 29 9.30 -8.39 12.56
N GLN A 30 10.00 -9.14 11.71
CA GLN A 30 10.83 -8.52 10.68
C GLN A 30 9.89 -7.95 9.61
N VAL A 31 9.88 -6.63 9.51
CA VAL A 31 9.23 -5.90 8.42
C VAL A 31 10.27 -5.49 7.40
N LEU A 32 9.85 -5.45 6.15
CA LEU A 32 10.66 -4.94 5.05
C LEU A 32 10.11 -3.57 4.66
N ALA A 33 10.96 -2.54 4.73
CA ALA A 33 10.61 -1.20 4.30
C ALA A 33 11.42 -0.81 3.05
N SER A 34 10.72 -0.43 1.99
CA SER A 34 11.32 0.16 0.80
C SER A 34 10.97 1.64 0.73
N VAL A 35 11.96 2.47 0.46
CA VAL A 35 11.82 3.93 0.38
C VAL A 35 12.21 4.39 -1.02
N TYR A 36 11.34 5.17 -1.65
CA TYR A 36 11.50 5.74 -2.97
C TYR A 36 11.40 7.26 -2.85
N LEU A 37 12.49 7.93 -3.18
CA LEU A 37 12.64 9.38 -3.14
C LEU A 37 12.40 9.89 -4.57
N HIS A 38 11.24 10.47 -4.81
CA HIS A 38 10.95 11.16 -6.06
C HIS A 38 11.54 12.56 -6.00
N LEU A 39 12.44 12.85 -6.91
CA LEU A 39 13.25 14.07 -6.90
C LEU A 39 12.68 15.09 -7.91
N LYS A 40 12.98 16.37 -7.68
CA LYS A 40 12.69 17.43 -8.64
C LYS A 40 13.38 17.14 -9.98
N PRO A 41 12.79 17.58 -11.10
CA PRO A 41 13.40 17.43 -12.42
C PRO A 41 14.83 17.96 -12.44
N SER A 42 15.70 17.37 -13.25
CA SER A 42 17.12 17.74 -13.44
C SER A 42 18.05 17.59 -12.23
N PHE A 43 17.56 17.18 -11.05
CA PHE A 43 18.43 16.97 -9.90
C PHE A 43 19.45 15.86 -10.18
N LEU A 44 19.00 14.70 -10.69
CA LEU A 44 19.91 13.61 -11.03
C LEU A 44 20.76 13.91 -12.27
N ASP A 45 20.26 14.72 -13.21
CA ASP A 45 21.07 15.18 -14.34
C ASP A 45 22.27 16.03 -13.87
N ALA A 46 22.05 16.92 -12.88
CA ALA A 46 23.11 17.71 -12.28
C ALA A 46 24.14 16.82 -11.56
N CYS A 47 23.67 15.86 -10.75
CA CYS A 47 24.56 14.90 -10.07
C CYS A 47 25.37 14.06 -11.06
N GLY A 48 24.72 13.59 -12.14
CA GLY A 48 25.37 12.79 -13.18
C GLY A 48 26.36 13.60 -14.02
N THR A 49 26.17 14.91 -14.12
CA THR A 49 27.10 15.82 -14.81
C THR A 49 28.30 16.17 -13.94
N SER A 50 28.09 16.38 -12.63
CA SER A 50 29.19 16.68 -11.71
C SER A 50 30.04 15.46 -11.36
N ASP A 51 29.45 14.26 -11.40
CA ASP A 51 30.08 12.99 -11.00
C ASP A 51 30.73 13.09 -9.60
N ASP A 52 30.15 13.92 -8.72
CA ASP A 52 30.56 14.07 -7.33
C ASP A 52 29.54 13.42 -6.39
N VAL A 53 30.06 12.62 -5.46
CA VAL A 53 29.28 11.97 -4.42
C VAL A 53 28.64 12.99 -3.47
N THR A 54 29.22 14.19 -3.32
CA THR A 54 28.69 15.24 -2.44
C THR A 54 27.41 15.87 -2.96
N ASP A 55 27.22 15.85 -4.28
CA ASP A 55 26.02 16.39 -4.94
C ASP A 55 24.90 15.34 -4.98
N SER A 56 25.25 14.06 -4.78
CA SER A 56 24.34 12.92 -4.84
C SER A 56 23.56 12.70 -3.54
N VAL A 57 22.42 12.04 -3.62
CA VAL A 57 21.65 11.62 -2.43
C VAL A 57 22.36 10.44 -1.74
N HIS A 58 22.81 10.64 -0.50
CA HIS A 58 23.43 9.60 0.31
C HIS A 58 22.40 8.59 0.87
N TYR A 59 21.96 7.64 0.04
CA TYR A 59 21.03 6.57 0.44
C TYR A 59 21.56 5.71 1.60
N GLY A 60 22.88 5.62 1.81
CA GLY A 60 23.46 4.94 2.98
C GLY A 60 23.18 5.64 4.32
N HIS A 61 23.07 6.98 4.32
CA HIS A 61 22.64 7.73 5.49
C HIS A 61 21.16 7.52 5.77
N LEU A 62 20.32 7.42 4.73
CA LEU A 62 18.90 7.08 4.86
C LEU A 62 18.71 5.74 5.58
N THR A 63 19.37 4.69 5.09
CA THR A 63 19.24 3.35 5.68
C THR A 63 19.68 3.34 7.14
N LYS A 64 20.79 4.02 7.48
CA LYS A 64 21.28 4.13 8.85
C LYS A 64 20.33 4.91 9.74
N ALA A 65 19.82 6.05 9.28
CA ALA A 65 18.88 6.89 10.02
C ALA A 65 17.58 6.14 10.32
N VAL A 66 16.99 5.50 9.30
CA VAL A 66 15.76 4.70 9.44
C VAL A 66 15.97 3.51 10.38
N SER A 67 17.06 2.76 10.21
CA SER A 67 17.35 1.61 11.08
C SER A 67 17.57 2.03 12.53
N ALA A 68 18.35 3.09 12.76
CA ALA A 68 18.60 3.61 14.10
C ALA A 68 17.33 4.07 14.81
N LEU A 69 16.43 4.77 14.10
CA LEU A 69 15.15 5.25 14.62
C LEU A 69 14.27 4.07 15.09
N VAL A 70 14.16 3.03 14.25
CA VAL A 70 13.33 1.86 14.59
C VAL A 70 13.97 1.01 15.69
N ASP A 71 15.30 0.82 15.66
CA ASP A 71 16.03 0.08 16.68
C ASP A 71 15.98 0.76 18.06
N GLU A 72 15.98 2.09 18.11
CA GLU A 72 15.82 2.86 19.35
C GLU A 72 14.41 2.69 19.93
N LYS A 73 13.37 2.77 19.08
CA LYS A 73 11.98 2.51 19.49
C LYS A 73 11.79 1.07 19.97
N ALA A 74 12.36 0.10 19.26
CA ALA A 74 12.32 -1.30 19.66
C ALA A 74 13.00 -1.53 21.03
N ARG A 75 14.17 -0.91 21.28
CA ARG A 75 14.90 -1.02 22.55
C ARG A 75 14.19 -0.34 23.72
N SER A 76 13.48 0.76 23.47
CA SER A 76 12.68 1.45 24.49
C SER A 76 11.36 0.74 24.81
N GLY A 77 11.04 -0.35 24.10
CA GLY A 77 9.79 -1.10 24.29
C GLY A 77 8.56 -0.35 23.78
N VAL A 78 8.76 0.69 22.97
CA VAL A 78 7.66 1.45 22.36
C VAL A 78 7.20 0.72 21.11
N HIS A 79 5.92 0.34 21.11
CA HIS A 79 5.29 -0.29 19.95
C HIS A 79 4.73 0.77 19.01
N TYR A 80 4.79 0.49 17.71
CA TYR A 80 4.03 1.28 16.74
C TYR A 80 2.55 0.94 16.89
N VAL A 81 1.71 1.97 16.96
CA VAL A 81 0.25 1.80 17.04
C VAL A 81 -0.24 1.06 15.79
N ASP A 82 0.20 1.51 14.61
CA ASP A 82 -0.15 0.94 13.31
C ASP A 82 1.03 1.01 12.32
N VAL A 83 0.83 0.44 11.13
CA VAL A 83 1.81 0.49 10.03
C VAL A 83 2.02 1.93 9.54
N HIS A 84 1.00 2.77 9.60
CA HIS A 84 1.07 4.16 9.15
C HIS A 84 2.00 5.02 10.02
N ALA A 85 2.13 4.72 11.32
CA ALA A 85 3.03 5.39 12.23
C ALA A 85 4.50 5.06 11.89
N LEU A 86 4.80 3.81 11.54
CA LEU A 86 6.13 3.46 11.02
C LEU A 86 6.40 4.20 9.71
N ILE A 87 5.45 4.15 8.77
CA ILE A 87 5.58 4.84 7.49
C ILE A 87 5.79 6.34 7.70
N GLY A 88 5.07 6.98 8.61
CA GLY A 88 5.21 8.39 8.94
C GLY A 88 6.60 8.76 9.45
N ASP A 89 7.19 7.95 10.33
CA ASP A 89 8.56 8.16 10.82
C ASP A 89 9.59 7.98 9.70
N VAL A 90 9.45 6.96 8.86
CA VAL A 90 10.34 6.71 7.72
C VAL A 90 10.25 7.84 6.71
N THR A 91 9.03 8.30 6.39
CA THR A 91 8.78 9.43 5.50
C THR A 91 9.42 10.72 6.04
N ARG A 92 9.31 10.98 7.34
CA ARG A 92 9.93 12.15 7.96
C ARG A 92 11.46 12.10 7.87
N ALA A 93 12.07 10.97 8.21
CA ALA A 93 13.52 10.79 8.07
C ALA A 93 14.00 10.94 6.62
N ALA A 94 13.20 10.49 5.65
CA ALA A 94 13.49 10.66 4.23
C ALA A 94 13.45 12.13 3.79
N PHE A 95 12.45 12.90 4.23
CA PHE A 95 12.37 14.33 3.94
C PHE A 95 13.49 15.13 4.63
N GLU A 96 13.86 14.79 5.86
CA GLU A 96 14.97 15.42 6.59
C GLU A 96 16.31 15.23 5.86
N LEU A 97 16.52 14.08 5.20
CA LEU A 97 17.75 13.80 4.46
C LEU A 97 17.82 14.51 3.11
N VAL A 98 16.74 14.48 2.32
CA VAL A 98 16.73 14.99 0.93
C VAL A 98 16.44 16.48 0.87
N GLY A 99 15.74 17.02 1.88
CA GLY A 99 15.45 18.44 1.99
C GLY A 99 14.66 18.98 0.79
N GLU A 100 15.17 20.04 0.16
CA GLU A 100 14.51 20.76 -0.93
C GLU A 100 14.50 20.05 -2.28
N SER A 101 15.27 18.98 -2.43
CA SER A 101 15.36 18.25 -3.70
C SER A 101 14.24 17.22 -3.87
N ALA A 102 13.49 16.89 -2.81
CA ALA A 102 12.39 15.94 -2.86
C ALA A 102 11.10 16.59 -3.40
N ASP A 103 10.48 15.93 -4.37
CA ASP A 103 9.13 16.22 -4.85
C ASP A 103 8.09 15.36 -4.11
N ALA A 104 8.40 14.08 -3.90
CA ALA A 104 7.57 13.17 -3.11
C ALA A 104 8.40 12.06 -2.47
N VAL A 105 7.91 11.49 -1.38
CA VAL A 105 8.48 10.28 -0.76
C VAL A 105 7.42 9.19 -0.79
N ARG A 106 7.78 8.04 -1.34
CA ARG A 106 6.95 6.85 -1.40
C ARG A 106 7.58 5.76 -0.54
N VAL A 107 6.86 5.31 0.47
CA VAL A 107 7.30 4.26 1.40
C VAL A 107 6.38 3.06 1.23
N VAL A 108 6.98 1.88 1.09
CA VAL A 108 6.28 0.59 1.03
C VAL A 108 6.75 -0.24 2.22
N VAL A 109 5.83 -0.69 3.06
CA VAL A 109 6.11 -1.60 4.17
C VAL A 109 5.45 -2.94 3.87
N ASP A 110 6.26 -3.98 3.68
CA ASP A 110 5.83 -5.37 3.54
C ASP A 110 5.86 -6.08 4.91
N LEU A 111 4.72 -6.69 5.26
CA LEU A 111 4.45 -7.49 6.45
C LEU A 111 4.15 -8.94 6.00
N PRO A 112 5.19 -9.76 5.74
CA PRO A 112 5.01 -11.07 5.12
C PRO A 112 4.20 -12.07 5.95
N LYS A 113 4.05 -11.84 7.26
CA LYS A 113 3.38 -12.76 8.20
C LYS A 113 2.03 -12.25 8.72
N GLN A 114 1.48 -11.20 8.12
CA GLN A 114 0.21 -10.60 8.58
C GLN A 114 -1.01 -11.45 8.19
N ILE A 115 -1.01 -12.02 6.98
CA ILE A 115 -2.14 -12.78 6.43
C ILE A 115 -1.65 -14.19 6.08
N LEU A 116 -2.11 -15.20 6.82
CA LEU A 116 -1.61 -16.57 6.73
C LEU A 116 -1.77 -17.21 5.34
N LEU A 117 -2.85 -16.88 4.63
CA LEU A 117 -3.17 -17.47 3.33
C LEU A 117 -2.59 -16.69 2.15
N ALA A 118 -1.87 -15.59 2.40
CA ALA A 118 -1.27 -14.73 1.38
C ALA A 118 0.25 -14.87 1.40
N SER A 119 0.90 -14.65 0.24
CA SER A 119 2.36 -14.62 0.15
C SER A 119 2.94 -13.33 0.73
N GLY A 120 2.14 -12.26 0.81
CA GLY A 120 2.55 -11.01 1.42
C GLY A 120 1.39 -10.03 1.64
N PHE A 121 1.61 -9.10 2.55
CA PHE A 121 0.74 -7.95 2.80
C PHE A 121 1.61 -6.69 2.77
N SER A 122 1.22 -5.67 2.03
CA SER A 122 2.01 -4.45 1.90
C SER A 122 1.16 -3.20 2.01
N VAL A 123 1.65 -2.20 2.75
CA VAL A 123 1.06 -0.86 2.81
C VAL A 123 2.02 0.11 2.13
N GLU A 124 1.54 0.79 1.11
CA GLU A 124 2.28 1.83 0.39
C GLU A 124 1.64 3.19 0.67
N VAL A 125 2.45 4.18 1.02
CA VAL A 125 2.02 5.57 1.12
C VAL A 125 2.95 6.43 0.28
N THR A 126 2.37 7.25 -0.59
CA THR A 126 3.09 8.32 -1.30
C THR A 126 2.71 9.65 -0.69
N THR A 127 3.70 10.33 -0.10
CA THR A 127 3.55 11.65 0.50
C THR A 127 4.25 12.67 -0.41
N PRO A 128 3.51 13.55 -1.09
CA PRO A 128 4.11 14.66 -1.84
C PRO A 128 4.69 15.70 -0.86
N LYS A 129 5.72 16.42 -1.28
CA LYS A 129 6.22 17.57 -0.54
C LYS A 129 5.23 18.73 -0.75
N VAL A 130 4.64 19.22 0.34
CA VAL A 130 3.80 20.43 0.26
C VAL A 130 4.73 21.59 -0.10
N GLY A 131 4.50 22.23 -1.24
CA GLY A 131 5.18 23.46 -1.56
C GLY A 131 4.79 24.51 -0.52
N GLU A 132 5.78 25.10 0.16
CA GLU A 132 5.62 26.42 0.75
C GLU A 132 5.44 27.42 -0.40
N SER A 133 4.25 27.43 -1.02
CA SER A 133 3.83 28.58 -1.82
C SER A 133 3.37 29.63 -0.84
N ASP A 134 4.19 30.67 -0.69
CA ASP A 134 3.98 31.89 0.06
C ASP A 134 2.52 32.19 0.40
N ALA A 135 2.19 32.14 1.69
CA ALA A 135 0.93 32.61 2.24
C ALA A 135 0.77 34.16 2.18
N SER A 136 1.44 34.83 1.23
CA SER A 136 1.60 36.30 1.20
C SER A 136 1.07 37.00 -0.05
N GLU A 137 0.58 36.31 -1.09
CA GLU A 137 0.00 37.00 -2.27
C GLU A 137 -1.25 36.31 -2.86
N ALA A 138 -2.11 35.76 -1.99
CA ALA A 138 -3.43 35.26 -2.39
C ALA A 138 -4.54 36.28 -2.09
N ASP A 139 -4.39 37.52 -2.57
CA ASP A 139 -5.50 38.46 -2.66
C ASP A 139 -5.69 38.87 -4.12
N LYS A 140 -6.84 38.46 -4.67
CA LYS A 140 -7.45 38.79 -5.98
C LYS A 140 -7.15 37.86 -7.16
N ALA A 141 -7.86 36.74 -7.21
CA ALA A 141 -8.78 36.39 -8.30
C ALA A 141 -9.37 35.01 -8.00
N GLY A 142 -10.71 34.94 -7.93
CA GLY A 142 -11.40 33.70 -7.62
C GLY A 142 -11.28 32.69 -8.77
N GLU A 143 -10.60 31.58 -8.50
CA GLU A 143 -10.82 30.28 -9.12
C GLU A 143 -10.10 29.23 -8.24
N THR A 144 -10.89 28.59 -7.36
CA THR A 144 -10.41 27.72 -6.29
C THR A 144 -9.95 26.37 -6.84
N ALA A 145 -8.68 26.29 -7.20
CA ALA A 145 -7.92 25.03 -7.29
C ALA A 145 -6.66 25.14 -6.42
N SER A 146 -6.87 25.30 -5.11
CA SER A 146 -5.80 25.12 -4.12
C SER A 146 -5.49 23.62 -4.03
N GLY A 147 -4.62 23.17 -4.94
CA GLY A 147 -4.18 21.78 -5.06
C GLY A 147 -3.20 21.41 -3.95
N ILE A 148 -3.70 21.24 -2.72
CA ILE A 148 -2.97 20.49 -1.71
C ILE A 148 -3.01 19.03 -2.17
N VAL A 149 -1.92 18.57 -2.80
CA VAL A 149 -1.77 17.15 -3.15
C VAL A 149 -1.65 16.40 -1.82
N ALA A 150 -2.69 15.70 -1.42
CA ALA A 150 -2.69 14.93 -0.19
C ALA A 150 -2.06 13.55 -0.42
N ALA A 151 -1.53 12.96 0.66
CA ALA A 151 -0.89 11.65 0.59
C ALA A 151 -1.86 10.56 0.08
N THR A 152 -1.37 9.65 -0.74
CA THR A 152 -2.14 8.52 -1.25
C THR A 152 -1.70 7.22 -0.57
N THR A 153 -2.66 6.39 -0.18
CA THR A 153 -2.40 5.07 0.40
C THR A 153 -2.86 3.98 -0.57
N VAL A 154 -2.03 2.96 -0.75
CA VAL A 154 -2.37 1.73 -1.46
C VAL A 154 -2.02 0.53 -0.59
N VAL A 155 -3.00 -0.33 -0.33
CA VAL A 155 -2.80 -1.56 0.44
C VAL A 155 -2.92 -2.76 -0.50
N ARG A 156 -2.03 -3.74 -0.38
CA ARG A 156 -2.04 -4.95 -1.21
C ARG A 156 -1.98 -6.22 -0.39
N VAL A 157 -2.81 -7.18 -0.80
CA VAL A 157 -2.75 -8.58 -0.39
C VAL A 157 -2.25 -9.38 -1.59
N LYS A 158 -1.05 -9.95 -1.48
CA LYS A 158 -0.34 -10.64 -2.56
C LYS A 158 -0.59 -12.15 -2.49
N ASP A 159 -0.94 -12.74 -3.62
CA ASP A 159 -1.17 -14.17 -3.83
C ASP A 159 -1.97 -14.87 -2.71
N LEU A 160 -3.12 -14.30 -2.35
CA LEU A 160 -4.08 -14.94 -1.46
C LEU A 160 -4.60 -16.23 -2.12
N VAL A 161 -4.38 -17.37 -1.48
CA VAL A 161 -4.78 -18.67 -2.01
C VAL A 161 -6.19 -19.02 -1.53
N LEU A 162 -7.16 -19.06 -2.46
CA LEU A 162 -8.56 -19.32 -2.16
C LEU A 162 -9.02 -20.66 -2.78
N PRO A 163 -9.58 -21.58 -1.98
CA PRO A 163 -10.18 -22.81 -2.51
C PRO A 163 -11.60 -22.51 -3.02
N VAL A 164 -11.77 -22.41 -4.34
CA VAL A 164 -13.05 -22.03 -4.96
C VAL A 164 -13.66 -23.20 -5.71
N LEU A 165 -14.95 -23.45 -5.54
CA LEU A 165 -15.68 -24.36 -6.43
C LEU A 165 -16.00 -23.63 -7.75
N ILE A 166 -15.12 -23.78 -8.74
CA ILE A 166 -15.13 -22.97 -9.97
C ILE A 166 -15.03 -23.78 -11.26
N GLY A 167 -15.92 -23.49 -12.21
CA GLY A 167 -15.87 -24.07 -13.56
C GLY A 167 -17.25 -24.46 -14.09
N VAL A 168 -17.32 -24.67 -15.40
CA VAL A 168 -18.53 -25.10 -16.12
C VAL A 168 -18.58 -26.61 -16.34
N ASN A 169 -17.43 -27.27 -16.33
CA ASN A 169 -17.35 -28.70 -16.64
C ASN A 169 -17.75 -29.53 -15.40
N PRO A 170 -18.55 -30.60 -15.55
CA PRO A 170 -18.95 -31.43 -14.40
C PRO A 170 -17.80 -31.96 -13.53
N PRO A 171 -16.63 -32.39 -14.08
CA PRO A 171 -15.49 -32.79 -13.26
C PRO A 171 -14.93 -31.65 -12.38
N GLU A 172 -14.99 -30.40 -12.85
CA GLU A 172 -14.54 -29.22 -12.11
C GLU A 172 -15.42 -28.92 -10.88
N ARG A 173 -16.61 -29.53 -10.82
CA ARG A 173 -17.60 -29.37 -9.75
C ARG A 173 -17.48 -30.43 -8.66
N LEU A 174 -16.59 -31.40 -8.82
CA LEU A 174 -16.38 -32.46 -7.83
C LEU A 174 -15.44 -32.03 -6.68
N ALA A 175 -14.60 -31.03 -6.91
CA ALA A 175 -13.64 -30.54 -5.92
C ALA A 175 -13.40 -29.04 -6.06
N ARG A 176 -13.09 -28.38 -4.94
CA ARG A 176 -12.61 -27.00 -4.96
C ARG A 176 -11.22 -26.94 -5.57
N GLN A 177 -11.00 -25.93 -6.40
CA GLN A 177 -9.75 -25.69 -7.09
C GLN A 177 -9.03 -24.49 -6.48
N ARG A 178 -7.71 -24.47 -6.60
CA ARG A 178 -6.89 -23.36 -6.14
C ARG A 178 -7.02 -22.17 -7.09
N VAL A 179 -7.45 -21.03 -6.56
CA VAL A 179 -7.42 -19.73 -7.23
C VAL A 179 -6.43 -18.83 -6.49
N ILE A 180 -5.52 -18.21 -7.22
CA ILE A 180 -4.57 -17.24 -6.68
C ILE A 180 -5.19 -15.86 -6.85
N THR A 181 -5.34 -15.12 -5.77
CA THR A 181 -6.07 -13.85 -5.73
C THR A 181 -5.16 -12.73 -5.23
N ASN A 182 -4.98 -11.70 -6.04
CA ASN A 182 -4.29 -10.47 -5.66
C ASN A 182 -5.34 -9.37 -5.46
N ILE A 183 -5.27 -8.66 -4.33
CA ILE A 183 -6.22 -7.60 -3.98
C ILE A 183 -5.44 -6.32 -3.71
N MET A 184 -5.85 -5.23 -4.35
CA MET A 184 -5.31 -3.89 -4.14
C MET A 184 -6.44 -2.94 -3.74
N PHE A 185 -6.26 -2.23 -2.63
CA PHE A 185 -7.16 -1.20 -2.14
C PHE A 185 -6.46 0.15 -2.32
N SER A 186 -7.13 1.12 -2.93
CA SER A 186 -6.63 2.49 -3.01
C SER A 186 -7.53 3.42 -2.22
N GLU A 187 -6.94 4.20 -1.33
CA GLU A 187 -7.63 5.15 -0.47
C GLU A 187 -7.67 6.54 -1.11
N ARG A 188 -8.71 7.30 -0.81
CA ARG A 188 -8.75 8.72 -1.19
C ARG A 188 -7.73 9.50 -0.37
N PRO A 189 -7.07 10.50 -0.98
CA PRO A 189 -6.24 11.42 -0.23
C PRO A 189 -7.04 12.09 0.88
N SER A 190 -6.47 12.17 2.08
CA SER A 190 -7.07 12.91 3.20
C SER A 190 -7.03 14.41 2.88
N HIS A 191 -8.19 15.05 2.71
CA HIS A 191 -8.24 16.51 2.62
C HIS A 191 -7.97 17.11 4.00
N THR A 192 -6.75 17.57 4.24
CA THR A 192 -6.34 18.26 5.47
C THR A 192 -6.80 19.73 5.51
N SER A 193 -8.05 20.01 5.11
CA SER A 193 -8.59 21.39 5.05
C SER A 193 -9.52 21.74 6.23
N SER A 194 -9.55 20.93 7.28
CA SER A 194 -10.28 21.28 8.50
C SER A 194 -9.30 21.69 9.59
N ALA A 195 -9.55 22.85 10.21
CA ALA A 195 -8.89 23.37 11.41
C ALA A 195 -9.00 22.43 12.64
N HIS A 196 -9.66 21.28 12.48
CA HIS A 196 -9.68 20.15 13.40
C HIS A 196 -9.26 18.91 12.61
N PRO A 197 -8.05 18.37 12.79
CA PRO A 197 -7.70 17.06 12.25
C PRO A 197 -8.57 16.04 12.98
N GLU A 198 -9.70 15.64 12.37
CA GLU A 198 -10.41 14.49 12.88
C GLU A 198 -9.44 13.30 12.80
N PRO A 199 -9.18 12.60 13.92
CA PRO A 199 -8.31 11.44 13.90
C PRO A 199 -8.85 10.45 12.87
N ARG A 200 -7.97 9.83 12.07
CA ARG A 200 -8.33 8.69 11.20
C ARG A 200 -8.98 7.62 12.09
N GLN A 201 -10.30 7.64 12.20
CA GLN A 201 -11.04 6.99 13.29
C GLN A 201 -11.30 5.49 13.06
N SER A 202 -10.67 4.85 12.08
CA SER A 202 -10.75 3.40 11.94
C SER A 202 -9.58 2.91 11.11
N GLU A 203 -8.58 2.31 11.77
CA GLU A 203 -7.69 1.37 11.11
C GLU A 203 -8.55 0.29 10.43
N ILE A 204 -8.17 -0.12 9.22
CA ILE A 204 -8.86 -1.20 8.51
C ILE A 204 -8.19 -2.51 8.89
N ASP A 205 -8.95 -3.41 9.51
CA ASP A 205 -8.49 -4.78 9.76
C ASP A 205 -8.59 -5.61 8.45
N TYR A 206 -7.57 -5.48 7.61
CA TYR A 206 -7.46 -6.26 6.37
C TYR A 206 -7.42 -7.79 6.61
N PRO A 207 -6.74 -8.31 7.65
CA PRO A 207 -6.88 -9.72 8.03
C PRO A 207 -8.33 -10.16 8.25
N GLU A 208 -9.13 -9.38 8.98
CA GLU A 208 -10.55 -9.68 9.19
C GLU A 208 -11.33 -9.66 7.86
N ILE A 209 -11.07 -8.68 6.99
CA ILE A 209 -11.69 -8.62 5.66
C ILE A 209 -11.36 -9.88 4.86
N VAL A 210 -10.09 -10.31 4.83
CA VAL A 210 -9.67 -11.53 4.14
C VAL A 210 -10.35 -12.77 4.72
N GLN A 211 -10.50 -12.85 6.03
CA GLN A 211 -11.23 -13.94 6.68
C GLN A 211 -12.70 -13.97 6.26
N ARG A 212 -13.37 -12.81 6.18
CA ARG A 212 -14.76 -12.72 5.69
C ARG A 212 -14.88 -13.11 4.22
N LEU A 213 -13.93 -12.70 3.37
CA LEU A 213 -13.89 -13.11 1.96
C LEU A 213 -13.71 -14.63 1.82
N TYR A 214 -12.87 -15.24 2.66
CA TYR A 214 -12.68 -16.68 2.68
C TYR A 214 -13.99 -17.41 3.00
N GLN A 215 -14.75 -16.97 4.01
CA GLN A 215 -16.05 -17.57 4.35
C GLN A 215 -17.06 -17.41 3.19
N LEU A 216 -17.15 -16.22 2.60
CA LEU A 216 -18.00 -15.97 1.43
C LEU A 216 -17.70 -16.93 0.27
N ILE A 217 -16.42 -17.24 0.03
CA ILE A 217 -16.00 -18.18 -1.01
C ILE A 217 -16.35 -19.62 -0.65
N MET A 218 -16.18 -20.00 0.62
CA MET A 218 -16.50 -21.34 1.07
C MET A 218 -17.98 -21.68 0.91
N ASP A 219 -18.86 -20.71 1.11
CA ASP A 219 -20.32 -20.86 0.98
C ASP A 219 -20.84 -20.64 -0.44
N SER A 220 -19.97 -20.28 -1.39
CA SER A 220 -20.36 -19.97 -2.76
C SER A 220 -19.79 -20.95 -3.78
N SER A 221 -20.34 -20.87 -4.99
CA SER A 221 -19.80 -21.59 -6.13
C SER A 221 -20.01 -20.78 -7.39
N TYR A 222 -19.03 -20.83 -8.29
CA TYR A 222 -19.00 -19.97 -9.47
C TYR A 222 -18.78 -20.80 -10.73
N LEU A 223 -19.37 -20.36 -11.83
CA LEU A 223 -19.12 -20.98 -13.13
C LEU A 223 -17.91 -20.35 -13.82
N THR A 224 -17.67 -19.05 -13.61
CA THR A 224 -16.64 -18.28 -14.31
C THR A 224 -15.81 -17.43 -13.35
N LEU A 225 -14.60 -17.04 -13.78
CA LEU A 225 -13.70 -16.17 -13.00
C LEU A 225 -14.25 -14.74 -12.91
N GLU A 226 -14.93 -14.25 -13.93
CA GLU A 226 -15.51 -12.90 -13.97
C GLU A 226 -16.53 -12.71 -12.85
N LYS A 227 -17.40 -13.69 -12.61
CA LYS A 227 -18.38 -13.62 -11.52
C LYS A 227 -17.68 -13.64 -10.16
N LEU A 228 -16.68 -14.50 -9.97
CA LEU A 228 -15.89 -14.55 -8.74
C LEU A 228 -15.21 -13.20 -8.46
N VAL A 229 -14.47 -12.66 -9.43
CA VAL A 229 -13.74 -11.40 -9.30
C VAL A 229 -14.69 -10.24 -9.00
N LEU A 230 -15.82 -10.17 -9.70
CA LEU A 230 -16.83 -9.13 -9.46
C LEU A 230 -17.40 -9.20 -8.04
N GLU A 231 -17.73 -10.40 -7.54
CA GLU A 231 -18.25 -10.57 -6.19
C GLU A 231 -17.20 -10.24 -5.13
N LEU A 232 -15.94 -10.60 -5.35
CA LEU A 232 -14.81 -10.22 -4.49
C LEU A 232 -14.65 -8.70 -4.43
N CYS A 233 -14.61 -8.00 -5.57
CA CYS A 233 -14.54 -6.54 -5.60
C CYS A 233 -15.67 -5.90 -4.77
N ARG A 234 -16.90 -6.38 -4.94
CA ARG A 234 -18.07 -5.88 -4.21
C ARG A 234 -18.00 -6.18 -2.72
N ALA A 235 -17.57 -7.38 -2.35
CA ALA A 235 -17.41 -7.77 -0.94
C ALA A 235 -16.33 -6.93 -0.25
N CYS A 236 -15.19 -6.70 -0.90
CA CYS A 236 -14.14 -5.80 -0.43
C CYS A 236 -14.67 -4.38 -0.20
N LEU A 237 -15.39 -3.81 -1.17
CA LEU A 237 -15.95 -2.46 -1.05
C LEU A 237 -17.00 -2.37 0.07
N ARG A 238 -17.84 -3.39 0.27
CA ARG A 238 -18.81 -3.42 1.39
C ARG A 238 -18.14 -3.57 2.76
N ALA A 239 -17.03 -4.30 2.82
CA ALA A 239 -16.29 -4.57 4.05
C ALA A 239 -15.30 -3.45 4.42
N THR A 240 -15.09 -2.47 3.53
CA THR A 240 -14.16 -1.35 3.76
C THR A 240 -14.91 -0.02 3.95
N PRO A 241 -14.36 0.90 4.75
CA PRO A 241 -14.91 2.25 4.91
C PRO A 241 -14.98 3.05 3.60
N SER A 242 -15.74 4.15 3.64
CA SER A 242 -16.01 5.02 2.47
C SER A 242 -14.79 5.77 1.93
N PHE A 243 -13.70 5.85 2.69
CA PHE A 243 -12.45 6.44 2.23
C PHE A 243 -11.65 5.51 1.29
N VAL A 244 -11.94 4.20 1.27
CA VAL A 244 -11.43 3.29 0.24
C VAL A 244 -12.21 3.56 -1.05
N ASP A 245 -11.54 4.16 -2.04
CA ASP A 245 -12.15 4.63 -3.29
C ASP A 245 -12.27 3.50 -4.31
N THR A 246 -11.20 2.72 -4.45
CA THR A 246 -11.12 1.69 -5.49
C THR A 246 -10.58 0.40 -4.92
N VAL A 247 -11.08 -0.70 -5.46
CA VAL A 247 -10.55 -2.04 -5.23
C VAL A 247 -10.28 -2.67 -6.57
N THR A 248 -9.05 -3.16 -6.74
CA THR A 248 -8.67 -4.00 -7.88
C THR A 248 -8.46 -5.42 -7.39
N VAL A 249 -9.14 -6.37 -8.01
CA VAL A 249 -8.98 -7.80 -7.72
C VAL A 249 -8.53 -8.49 -9.00
N ARG A 250 -7.46 -9.27 -8.89
CA ARG A 250 -6.95 -10.16 -9.94
C ARG A 250 -7.03 -11.59 -9.45
N CYS A 251 -7.73 -12.45 -10.16
CA CYS A 251 -7.81 -13.88 -9.85
C CYS A 251 -7.20 -14.70 -10.99
N GLU A 252 -6.39 -15.68 -10.65
CA GLU A 252 -5.76 -16.60 -11.56
C GLU A 252 -6.13 -18.04 -11.20
N LYS A 253 -6.46 -18.85 -12.23
CA LYS A 253 -6.71 -20.29 -12.13
C LYS A 253 -5.58 -21.03 -12.87
N PRO A 254 -4.52 -21.46 -12.17
CA PRO A 254 -3.39 -22.14 -12.80
C PRO A 254 -3.78 -23.46 -13.48
N SER A 255 -4.81 -24.14 -12.97
CA SER A 255 -5.27 -25.44 -13.50
C SER A 255 -6.04 -25.37 -14.83
N ALA A 256 -6.34 -24.17 -15.33
CA ALA A 256 -7.29 -24.02 -16.43
C ALA A 256 -6.72 -24.43 -17.81
N ILE A 257 -5.43 -24.19 -18.07
CA ILE A 257 -4.82 -24.37 -19.40
C ILE A 257 -3.46 -25.03 -19.25
N ALA A 258 -3.28 -26.21 -19.83
CA ALA A 258 -2.06 -27.03 -19.68
C ALA A 258 -0.77 -26.36 -20.19
N PHE A 259 -0.87 -25.44 -21.15
CA PHE A 259 0.28 -24.79 -21.80
C PHE A 259 0.47 -23.32 -21.38
N ALA A 260 -0.24 -22.85 -20.36
CA ALA A 260 -0.08 -21.52 -19.79
C ALA A 260 0.20 -21.60 -18.29
N HIS A 261 0.94 -20.64 -17.75
CA HIS A 261 1.19 -20.56 -16.31
C HIS A 261 -0.12 -20.42 -15.51
N ALA A 262 -1.04 -19.58 -15.99
CA ALA A 262 -2.41 -19.48 -15.52
C ALA A 262 -3.29 -18.74 -16.55
N SER A 263 -4.60 -18.93 -16.45
CA SER A 263 -5.59 -17.97 -16.98
C SER A 263 -6.13 -17.12 -15.83
N GLY A 264 -6.46 -15.86 -16.10
CA GLY A 264 -6.91 -14.96 -15.04
C GLY A 264 -7.79 -13.82 -15.53
N VAL A 265 -8.48 -13.21 -14.57
CA VAL A 265 -9.34 -12.04 -14.78
C VAL A 265 -8.97 -10.99 -13.74
N GLU A 266 -8.84 -9.74 -14.19
CA GLU A 266 -8.60 -8.58 -13.34
C GLU A 266 -9.72 -7.56 -13.51
N MET A 267 -10.22 -7.03 -12.39
CA MET A 267 -11.24 -5.99 -12.40
C MET A 267 -10.93 -4.93 -11.35
N THR A 268 -11.06 -3.67 -11.75
CA THR A 268 -11.11 -2.53 -10.84
C THR A 268 -12.56 -2.08 -10.67
N ARG A 269 -12.99 -1.87 -9.43
CA ARG A 269 -14.29 -1.26 -9.10
C ARG A 269 -14.03 -0.05 -8.23
N ARG A 270 -14.63 1.07 -8.64
CA ARG A 270 -14.69 2.29 -7.84
C ARG A 270 -15.94 2.25 -6.98
N ARG A 271 -15.85 2.81 -5.78
CA ARG A 271 -17.00 3.13 -4.94
C ARG A 271 -17.77 4.26 -5.63
N GLU A 272 -18.84 3.91 -6.33
CA GLU A 272 -19.80 4.91 -6.79
C GLU A 272 -20.53 5.51 -5.57
N ALA A 273 -20.86 6.80 -5.63
CA ALA A 273 -21.59 7.51 -4.60
C ALA A 273 -23.04 7.01 -4.52
N GLY A 274 -23.27 5.82 -3.95
CA GLY A 274 -24.63 5.27 -3.84
C GLY A 274 -24.73 3.75 -3.63
N LEU A 275 -23.83 3.15 -2.86
CA LEU A 275 -24.00 1.79 -2.32
C LEU A 275 -24.11 1.85 -0.80
#